data_AF-M9LS91-F1
#
_entry.id   AF-M9LS91-F1
#
_cell.length_a   1.000
_cell.length_b   1.000
_cell.length_c   1.000
_cell.angle_alpha   90.00
_cell.angle_beta   90.00
_cell.angle_gamma   90.00
#
_symmetry.space_group_name_H-M   'P 1'
#
loop_
_entity.id
_entity.type
_entity.pdbx_description
1 polymer ?
#
loop_
_entity_poly.entity_id
_entity_poly.type
_entity_poly.pdbx_seq_one_letter_code
_entity_poly.pdbx_strand_id
1 'polypeptide(L)'
;MEVTSHAALALLPYEPHLGHLLHRRFGTDPQVPPTLTFSQVRSKPSVASAWTSTRSIAPPPSVDACCLATILLIPPFRSTTMVRQEVLVLDIAADPSLVAQYIDHHAPGNVPPAVLASIRSAGIHNMRIFNFADRLVMLIDVDDDFDFAAKAASDGGNPDVEKWERLMQKFQREIPDPQGKQTDKWKHTQLCFDLSQHK
;
A
#
# COMPACT_ATOMS: atom_id res chain seq x y z
N MET A 1 -15.05 -20.56 48.63
CA MET A 1 -14.54 -21.71 47.87
C MET A 1 -14.21 -21.17 46.48
N GLU A 2 -13.01 -20.60 46.36
CA GLU A 2 -12.50 -20.04 45.11
C GLU A 2 -12.01 -21.18 44.22
N VAL A 3 -12.31 -21.10 42.92
CA VAL A 3 -11.64 -21.92 41.91
C VAL A 3 -11.15 -20.99 40.81
N THR A 4 -9.87 -20.67 40.87
CA THR A 4 -9.09 -20.12 39.77
C THR A 4 -8.89 -21.20 38.72
N SER A 5 -9.28 -20.93 37.46
CA SER A 5 -8.91 -21.76 36.31
C SER A 5 -8.08 -20.90 35.35
N HIS A 6 -6.77 -21.12 35.39
CA HIS A 6 -5.84 -20.66 34.36
C HIS A 6 -5.76 -21.75 33.29
N ALA A 7 -6.22 -21.46 32.08
CA ALA A 7 -5.96 -22.28 30.90
C ALA A 7 -4.89 -21.59 30.03
N ALA A 8 -3.69 -22.17 30.03
CA ALA A 8 -2.57 -21.74 29.21
C ALA A 8 -2.82 -22.12 27.74
N LEU A 9 -2.76 -21.15 26.84
CA LEU A 9 -2.64 -21.38 25.39
C LEU A 9 -1.21 -21.83 25.09
N ALA A 10 -1.03 -23.13 24.82
CA ALA A 10 0.18 -23.65 24.21
C ALA A 10 0.12 -23.43 22.69
N LEU A 11 0.94 -22.50 22.20
CA LEU A 11 1.23 -22.33 20.78
C LEU A 11 2.12 -23.49 20.32
N LEU A 12 1.56 -24.44 19.57
CA LEU A 12 2.36 -25.40 18.82
C LEU A 12 2.82 -24.75 17.49
N PRO A 13 4.09 -24.86 17.10
CA PRO A 13 4.58 -24.31 15.84
C PRO A 13 4.10 -25.14 14.63
N TYR A 14 3.75 -24.43 13.57
CA TYR A 14 3.39 -24.94 12.25
C TYR A 14 4.68 -25.26 11.46
N GLU A 15 4.92 -26.54 11.16
CA GLU A 15 6.04 -27.02 10.34
C GLU A 15 5.60 -27.14 8.87
N PRO A 16 6.28 -26.51 7.89
CA PRO A 16 6.01 -26.72 6.48
C PRO A 16 6.78 -27.95 5.98
N HIS A 17 6.07 -29.01 5.60
CA HIS A 17 6.69 -30.19 4.99
C HIS A 17 7.24 -29.87 3.59
N LEU A 18 8.57 -29.97 3.48
CA LEU A 18 9.37 -30.02 2.27
C LEU A 18 8.99 -31.23 1.40
N GLY A 19 8.53 -30.98 0.17
CA GLY A 19 8.45 -31.98 -0.89
C GLY A 19 9.79 -32.09 -1.63
N HIS A 20 10.42 -33.26 -1.52
CA HIS A 20 11.72 -33.59 -2.09
C HIS A 20 11.71 -33.87 -3.61
N LEU A 21 12.79 -33.40 -4.27
CA LEU A 21 13.61 -34.06 -5.30
C LEU A 21 12.94 -34.72 -6.52
N LEU A 22 13.18 -34.12 -7.70
CA LEU A 22 13.60 -34.88 -8.88
C LEU A 22 14.87 -34.29 -9.48
N HIS A 23 15.95 -35.05 -9.32
CA HIS A 23 17.25 -34.88 -9.97
C HIS A 23 17.16 -35.46 -11.38
N ARG A 24 17.60 -34.73 -12.41
CA ARG A 24 18.07 -35.35 -13.66
C ARG A 24 19.34 -34.66 -14.12
N ARG A 25 20.43 -35.43 -14.08
CA ARG A 25 21.80 -35.10 -14.53
C ARG A 25 21.87 -35.07 -16.06
N PHE A 26 22.85 -34.33 -16.59
CA PHE A 26 23.74 -34.56 -17.75
C PHE A 26 24.21 -33.16 -18.23
N GLY A 27 25.48 -32.79 -18.42
CA GLY A 27 26.75 -33.50 -18.28
C GLY A 27 27.96 -32.54 -18.36
N THR A 28 29.09 -33.06 -17.86
CA THR A 28 30.51 -32.88 -18.28
C THR A 28 31.06 -31.50 -18.72
N ASP A 29 31.95 -31.03 -17.84
CA ASP A 29 33.03 -30.00 -17.81
C ASP A 29 34.05 -29.99 -19.00
N PRO A 30 35.19 -29.25 -18.97
CA PRO A 30 35.49 -27.80 -18.76
C PRO A 30 36.19 -27.19 -20.00
N GLN A 31 36.44 -25.86 -20.07
CA GLN A 31 37.71 -25.29 -20.60
C GLN A 31 37.89 -23.79 -20.22
N VAL A 32 39.01 -23.50 -19.54
CA VAL A 32 39.65 -22.21 -19.20
C VAL A 32 41.17 -22.55 -19.03
N PRO A 33 42.21 -21.69 -19.18
CA PRO A 33 42.46 -20.36 -19.81
C PRO A 33 43.72 -20.42 -20.77
N PRO A 34 44.52 -19.34 -21.04
CA PRO A 34 45.42 -18.70 -20.06
C PRO A 34 45.57 -17.16 -20.09
N THR A 35 46.06 -16.69 -18.94
CA THR A 35 46.59 -15.40 -18.47
C THR A 35 47.50 -14.59 -19.41
N LEU A 36 47.40 -13.25 -19.36
CA LEU A 36 48.53 -12.29 -19.45
C LEU A 36 48.24 -11.07 -18.55
N THR A 37 48.90 -10.90 -17.41
CA THR A 37 50.19 -10.22 -17.13
C THR A 37 50.02 -8.76 -16.66
N PHE A 38 50.70 -8.54 -15.53
CA PHE A 38 50.91 -7.35 -14.69
C PHE A 38 51.61 -6.18 -15.41
N SER A 39 51.25 -4.92 -15.07
CA SER A 39 52.15 -3.94 -14.42
C SER A 39 51.78 -2.46 -14.64
N GLN A 40 51.85 -1.68 -13.55
CA GLN A 40 52.22 -0.25 -13.44
C GLN A 40 51.26 0.81 -14.06
N VAL A 41 51.08 2.03 -13.55
CA VAL A 41 51.87 2.85 -12.61
C VAL A 41 50.99 3.95 -12.00
N ARG A 42 51.32 4.40 -10.79
CA ARG A 42 50.79 5.64 -10.16
C ARG A 42 51.22 6.87 -10.95
N SER A 43 50.36 7.89 -11.04
CA SER A 43 50.71 9.26 -10.57
C SER A 43 49.50 10.20 -10.58
N LYS A 44 49.26 10.86 -9.45
CA LYS A 44 48.57 12.16 -9.36
C LYS A 44 49.56 13.26 -9.77
N PRO A 45 49.08 14.42 -10.23
CA PRO A 45 49.71 15.68 -9.86
C PRO A 45 48.82 16.52 -8.96
N SER A 46 49.52 17.23 -8.09
CA SER A 46 49.06 18.20 -7.10
C SER A 46 49.45 19.60 -7.58
N VAL A 47 48.72 20.59 -7.04
CA VAL A 47 49.03 22.02 -6.84
C VAL A 47 49.15 23.01 -8.03
N ALA A 48 48.15 23.91 -8.02
CA ALA A 48 48.25 25.35 -7.75
C ALA A 48 48.81 26.34 -8.78
N SER A 49 47.97 27.32 -9.12
CA SER A 49 48.29 28.75 -9.21
C SER A 49 47.01 29.52 -8.81
N ALA A 50 46.97 30.20 -7.67
CA ALA A 50 47.46 31.56 -7.42
C ALA A 50 46.70 32.63 -8.23
N TRP A 51 45.57 33.09 -7.69
CA TRP A 51 45.04 34.42 -7.97
C TRP A 51 44.79 35.13 -6.63
N THR A 52 45.74 35.98 -6.27
CA THR A 52 45.55 37.05 -5.29
C THR A 52 44.84 38.21 -5.98
N SER A 53 43.61 38.51 -5.58
CA SER A 53 43.00 39.82 -5.82
C SER A 53 42.47 40.38 -4.52
N THR A 54 42.97 41.56 -4.19
CA THR A 54 42.67 42.32 -2.98
C THR A 54 41.29 42.95 -3.08
N ARG A 55 40.37 42.43 -2.26
CA ARG A 55 39.32 43.09 -1.46
C ARG A 55 38.78 44.46 -1.94
N SER A 56 37.46 44.54 -2.09
CA SER A 56 36.69 45.69 -1.57
C SER A 56 35.39 45.17 -0.97
N ILE A 57 35.26 45.32 0.35
CA ILE A 57 34.06 44.98 1.12
C ILE A 57 33.26 46.27 1.23
N ALA A 58 32.09 46.31 0.60
CA ALA A 58 31.11 47.36 0.82
C ALA A 58 30.42 47.17 2.18
N PRO A 59 30.08 48.25 2.92
CA PRO A 59 29.30 48.15 4.15
C PRO A 59 27.84 47.72 3.85
N PRO A 60 27.15 47.04 4.78
CA PRO A 60 25.75 46.66 4.60
C PRO A 60 24.84 47.91 4.59
N PRO A 61 23.78 47.92 3.78
CA PRO A 61 22.79 48.99 3.83
C PRO A 61 22.01 48.99 5.15
N SER A 62 21.63 50.19 5.57
CA SER A 62 20.77 50.51 6.70
C SER A 62 19.46 49.72 6.67
N VAL A 63 19.05 49.23 7.84
CA VAL A 63 17.71 48.69 8.09
C VAL A 63 16.71 49.84 8.08
N ASP A 64 16.24 50.21 6.90
CA ASP A 64 15.12 51.12 6.75
C ASP A 64 13.80 50.40 7.00
N ALA A 65 12.99 51.03 7.83
CA ALA A 65 11.70 50.60 8.31
C ALA A 65 10.72 50.36 7.15
N CYS A 66 10.43 49.08 6.88
CA CYS A 66 9.25 48.66 6.12
C CYS A 66 8.62 47.43 6.79
N CYS A 67 8.34 47.56 8.09
CA CYS A 67 7.42 46.68 8.78
C CYS A 67 6.00 46.95 8.27
N LEU A 68 5.22 45.86 8.10
CA LEU A 68 3.78 45.79 7.79
C LEU A 68 3.38 45.60 6.32
N ALA A 69 3.98 44.63 5.59
CA ALA A 69 3.32 44.06 4.40
C ALA A 69 3.74 42.62 4.03
N THR A 70 4.17 41.77 4.99
CA THR A 70 4.61 40.39 4.69
C THR A 70 3.95 39.35 5.60
N ILE A 71 2.62 39.38 5.73
CA ILE A 71 1.83 38.29 6.33
C ILE A 71 0.74 37.88 5.34
N LEU A 72 1.11 37.30 4.19
CA LEU A 72 0.16 36.63 3.28
C LEU A 72 0.85 35.51 2.46
N LEU A 73 1.79 34.79 3.07
CA LEU A 73 2.45 33.61 2.46
C LEU A 73 2.50 32.41 3.42
N ILE A 74 1.66 32.40 4.45
CA ILE A 74 1.36 31.14 5.15
C ILE A 74 0.38 30.41 4.22
N PRO A 75 0.75 29.28 3.58
CA PRO A 75 -0.25 28.47 2.89
C PRO A 75 -1.37 28.18 3.89
N PRO A 76 -2.65 28.22 3.50
CA PRO A 76 -3.74 27.90 4.42
C PRO A 76 -3.35 26.61 5.13
N PHE A 77 -3.40 26.65 6.46
CA PHE A 77 -3.10 25.51 7.32
C PHE A 77 -3.77 24.31 6.64
N ARG A 78 -2.97 23.36 6.12
CA ARG A 78 -3.55 22.14 5.57
C ARG A 78 -4.28 21.54 6.74
N SER A 79 -5.61 21.64 6.72
CA SER A 79 -6.46 20.87 7.60
C SER A 79 -5.92 19.46 7.50
N THR A 80 -5.36 18.94 8.58
CA THR A 80 -5.07 17.53 8.71
C THR A 80 -6.41 16.86 8.51
N THR A 81 -6.71 16.40 7.30
CA THR A 81 -7.90 15.61 7.03
C THR A 81 -7.83 14.43 7.98
N MET A 82 -8.82 14.29 8.86
CA MET A 82 -8.88 13.10 9.68
C MET A 82 -9.17 11.95 8.71
N VAL A 83 -8.36 10.92 8.81
CA VAL A 83 -8.51 9.74 7.96
C VAL A 83 -9.40 8.78 8.71
N ARG A 84 -10.61 8.56 8.19
CA ARG A 84 -11.52 7.55 8.71
C ARG A 84 -11.16 6.20 8.10
N GLN A 85 -11.09 5.16 8.93
CA GLN A 85 -10.91 3.79 8.44
C GLN A 85 -12.25 3.08 8.39
N GLU A 86 -12.56 2.50 7.24
CA GLU A 86 -13.73 1.64 7.03
C GLU A 86 -13.28 0.20 6.77
N VAL A 87 -14.02 -0.75 7.33
CA VAL A 87 -13.73 -2.18 7.19
C VAL A 87 -14.96 -2.90 6.64
N LEU A 88 -14.77 -3.53 5.49
CA LEU A 88 -15.80 -4.22 4.73
C LEU A 88 -15.46 -5.70 4.60
N VAL A 89 -16.47 -6.54 4.47
CA VAL A 89 -16.30 -7.98 4.23
C VAL A 89 -17.14 -8.45 3.04
N LEU A 90 -16.63 -9.45 2.32
CA LEU A 90 -17.32 -10.09 1.19
C LEU A 90 -16.86 -11.54 1.07
N ASP A 91 -17.67 -12.40 0.46
CA ASP A 91 -17.24 -13.75 0.07
C ASP A 91 -16.80 -13.82 -1.40
N ILE A 92 -16.04 -14.85 -1.73
CA ILE A 92 -15.80 -15.29 -3.10
C ILE A 92 -16.20 -16.76 -3.25
N ALA A 93 -16.18 -17.29 -4.47
CA ALA A 93 -16.37 -18.71 -4.71
C ALA A 93 -15.27 -19.51 -4.01
N ALA A 94 -15.66 -20.53 -3.24
CA ALA A 94 -14.74 -21.36 -2.47
C ALA A 94 -13.87 -22.32 -3.32
N ASP A 95 -14.02 -22.30 -4.65
CA ASP A 95 -13.14 -23.03 -5.56
C ASP A 95 -11.72 -22.44 -5.51
N PRO A 96 -10.69 -23.21 -5.12
CA PRO A 96 -9.32 -22.69 -4.99
C PRO A 96 -8.76 -22.04 -6.26
N SER A 97 -9.17 -22.50 -7.44
CA SER A 97 -8.73 -21.92 -8.72
C SER A 97 -9.36 -20.55 -8.96
N LEU A 98 -10.60 -20.33 -8.51
CA LEU A 98 -11.28 -19.04 -8.58
C LEU A 98 -10.71 -18.06 -7.55
N VAL A 99 -10.37 -18.55 -6.34
CA VAL A 99 -9.66 -17.75 -5.33
C VAL A 99 -8.32 -17.27 -5.87
N ALA A 100 -7.52 -18.18 -6.46
CA ALA A 100 -6.22 -17.82 -7.03
C ALA A 100 -6.34 -16.79 -8.16
N GLN A 101 -7.33 -16.94 -9.06
CA GLN A 101 -7.58 -15.96 -10.14
C GLN A 101 -8.02 -14.60 -9.60
N TYR A 102 -8.86 -14.57 -8.56
CA TYR A 102 -9.28 -13.32 -7.93
C TYR A 102 -8.08 -12.57 -7.33
N ILE A 103 -7.17 -13.29 -6.66
CA ILE A 103 -5.94 -12.73 -6.10
C ILE A 103 -5.02 -12.23 -7.22
N ASP A 104 -4.82 -13.02 -8.28
CA ASP A 104 -4.00 -12.62 -9.43
C ASP A 104 -4.54 -11.36 -10.10
N HIS A 105 -5.85 -11.25 -10.30
CA HIS A 105 -6.46 -10.03 -10.83
C HIS A 105 -6.15 -8.78 -9.98
N HIS A 106 -5.99 -8.91 -8.66
CA HIS A 106 -5.64 -7.81 -7.76
C HIS A 106 -4.13 -7.67 -7.49
N ALA A 107 -3.29 -8.52 -8.10
CA ALA A 107 -1.85 -8.41 -7.95
C ALA A 107 -1.32 -7.08 -8.53
N PRO A 108 -0.17 -6.57 -8.03
CA PRO A 108 0.42 -5.34 -8.55
C PRO A 108 0.59 -5.37 -10.07
N GLY A 109 0.01 -4.40 -10.76
CA GLY A 109 0.05 -4.27 -12.23
C GLY A 109 -1.15 -4.88 -12.97
N ASN A 110 -1.98 -5.70 -12.31
CA ASN A 110 -3.11 -6.37 -12.95
C ASN A 110 -4.43 -5.59 -12.85
N VAL A 111 -4.55 -4.68 -11.89
CA VAL A 111 -5.72 -3.80 -11.77
C VAL A 111 -5.66 -2.69 -12.84
N PRO A 112 -6.73 -2.47 -13.63
CA PRO A 112 -6.74 -1.43 -14.65
C PRO A 112 -6.48 -0.03 -14.09
N PRO A 113 -5.68 0.82 -14.76
CA PRO A 113 -5.38 2.18 -14.30
C PRO A 113 -6.63 3.04 -14.05
N ALA A 114 -7.68 2.88 -14.86
CA ALA A 114 -8.94 3.61 -14.70
C ALA A 114 -9.67 3.26 -13.39
N VAL A 115 -9.60 2.00 -12.95
CA VAL A 115 -10.17 1.55 -11.67
C VAL A 115 -9.40 2.17 -10.51
N LEU A 116 -8.06 2.13 -10.57
CA LEU A 116 -7.20 2.77 -9.57
C LEU A 116 -7.43 4.28 -9.50
N ALA A 117 -7.64 4.94 -10.64
CA ALA A 117 -7.98 6.35 -10.71
C ALA A 117 -9.35 6.64 -10.06
N SER A 118 -10.37 5.84 -10.36
CA SER A 118 -11.71 5.99 -9.75
C SER A 118 -11.66 5.87 -8.22
N ILE A 119 -10.93 4.86 -7.71
CA ILE A 119 -10.73 4.66 -6.26
C ILE A 119 -10.12 5.92 -5.63
N ARG A 120 -9.02 6.44 -6.20
CA ARG A 120 -8.33 7.62 -5.66
C ARG A 120 -9.17 8.89 -5.75
N SER A 121 -9.87 9.10 -6.87
CA SER A 121 -10.70 10.30 -7.07
C SER A 121 -11.90 10.34 -6.13
N ALA A 122 -12.27 9.21 -5.54
CA ALA A 122 -13.34 9.12 -4.57
C ALA A 122 -12.92 9.52 -3.15
N GLY A 123 -11.66 9.87 -2.90
CA GLY A 123 -11.17 10.16 -1.55
C GLY A 123 -10.71 8.93 -0.77
N ILE A 124 -10.38 7.82 -1.46
CA ILE A 124 -9.78 6.63 -0.84
C ILE A 124 -8.25 6.72 -0.99
N HIS A 125 -7.56 6.90 0.14
CA HIS A 125 -6.11 7.10 0.20
C HIS A 125 -5.33 5.79 0.26
N ASN A 126 -5.90 4.80 0.95
CA ASN A 126 -5.33 3.48 1.10
C ASN A 126 -6.45 2.45 0.95
N MET A 127 -6.16 1.34 0.28
CA MET A 127 -7.07 0.22 0.14
C MET A 127 -6.27 -1.07 0.19
N ARG A 128 -6.64 -1.97 1.11
CA ARG A 128 -6.02 -3.29 1.26
C ARG A 128 -7.10 -4.34 1.35
N ILE A 129 -6.96 -5.40 0.57
CA ILE A 129 -7.87 -6.56 0.60
C ILE A 129 -7.08 -7.74 1.13
N PHE A 130 -7.56 -8.33 2.21
CA PHE A 130 -7.03 -9.54 2.82
C PHE A 130 -7.95 -10.70 2.48
N ASN A 131 -7.37 -11.85 2.15
CA ASN A 131 -8.11 -13.07 1.88
C ASN A 131 -7.81 -14.13 2.95
N PHE A 132 -8.84 -14.84 3.38
CA PHE A 132 -8.74 -16.07 4.16
C PHE A 132 -9.78 -17.07 3.64
N ALA A 133 -9.32 -18.18 3.06
CA ALA A 133 -10.18 -19.13 2.36
C ALA A 133 -11.07 -18.41 1.31
N ASP A 134 -12.38 -18.41 1.47
CA ASP A 134 -13.35 -17.75 0.62
C ASP A 134 -13.83 -16.38 1.15
N ARG A 135 -13.27 -15.89 2.26
CA ARG A 135 -13.59 -14.59 2.86
C ARG A 135 -12.59 -13.52 2.43
N LEU A 136 -13.12 -12.37 2.06
CA LEU A 136 -12.37 -11.13 1.87
C LEU A 136 -12.66 -10.14 2.99
N VAL A 137 -11.62 -9.42 3.40
CA VAL A 137 -11.71 -8.26 4.28
C VAL A 137 -11.05 -7.09 3.57
N MET A 138 -11.79 -6.03 3.28
CA MET A 138 -11.24 -4.79 2.71
C MET A 138 -11.14 -3.73 3.79
N LEU A 139 -9.95 -3.15 3.94
CA LEU A 139 -9.71 -1.96 4.75
C LEU A 139 -9.49 -0.80 3.80
N ILE A 140 -10.24 0.28 3.99
CA ILE A 140 -10.02 1.54 3.28
C ILE A 140 -9.79 2.68 4.27
N ASP A 141 -8.82 3.52 3.95
CA ASP A 141 -8.57 4.77 4.64
C ASP A 141 -9.11 5.88 3.73
N VAL A 142 -10.10 6.63 4.21
CA VAL A 142 -10.89 7.58 3.42
C VAL A 142 -10.92 8.97 4.03
N ASP A 143 -11.24 9.97 3.21
CA ASP A 143 -11.57 11.31 3.68
C ASP A 143 -12.80 11.31 4.61
N ASP A 144 -12.88 12.31 5.50
CA ASP A 144 -14.01 12.48 6.43
C ASP A 144 -15.36 12.62 5.70
N ASP A 145 -15.37 13.23 4.53
CA ASP A 145 -16.56 13.46 3.68
C ASP A 145 -16.82 12.33 2.68
N PHE A 146 -16.08 11.22 2.76
CA PHE A 146 -16.29 10.05 1.92
C PHE A 146 -17.70 9.46 2.06
N ASP A 147 -18.35 9.23 0.93
CA ASP A 147 -19.68 8.63 0.84
C ASP A 147 -19.68 7.47 -0.16
N PHE A 148 -20.06 6.28 0.33
CA PHE A 148 -20.19 5.07 -0.48
C PHE A 148 -21.22 5.21 -1.60
N ALA A 149 -22.34 5.90 -1.38
CA ALA A 149 -23.38 6.10 -2.38
C ALA A 149 -22.89 7.02 -3.50
N ALA A 150 -22.18 8.10 -3.15
CA ALA A 150 -21.55 8.99 -4.13
C ALA A 150 -20.50 8.26 -4.96
N LYS A 151 -19.68 7.41 -4.31
CA LYS A 151 -18.71 6.55 -5.01
C LYS A 151 -19.40 5.59 -5.98
N ALA A 152 -20.44 4.86 -5.54
CA ALA A 152 -21.17 3.93 -6.39
C ALA A 152 -21.81 4.64 -7.61
N ALA A 153 -22.37 5.84 -7.42
CA ALA A 153 -22.92 6.65 -8.51
C ALA A 153 -21.84 7.08 -9.52
N SER A 154 -20.66 7.48 -9.03
CA SER A 154 -19.52 7.83 -9.88
C SER A 154 -19.01 6.63 -10.70
N ASP A 155 -18.90 5.46 -10.06
CA ASP A 155 -18.47 4.22 -10.72
C ASP A 155 -19.45 3.79 -11.84
N GLY A 156 -20.76 3.95 -11.63
CA GLY A 156 -21.79 3.65 -12.62
C GLY A 156 -21.77 4.53 -13.88
N GLY A 157 -20.97 5.61 -13.87
CA GLY A 157 -20.72 6.43 -15.07
C GLY A 157 -19.45 6.06 -15.82
N ASN A 158 -18.64 5.12 -15.32
CA ASN A 158 -17.33 4.80 -15.86
C ASN A 158 -17.30 3.39 -16.49
N PRO A 159 -17.25 3.28 -17.83
CA PRO A 159 -17.36 1.99 -18.52
C PRO A 159 -16.21 1.01 -18.20
N ASP A 160 -15.02 1.52 -17.88
CA ASP A 160 -13.89 0.68 -17.49
C ASP A 160 -14.09 0.09 -16.10
N VAL A 161 -14.63 0.88 -15.17
CA VAL A 161 -14.97 0.42 -13.82
C VAL A 161 -16.11 -0.59 -13.88
N GLU A 162 -17.15 -0.35 -14.68
CA GLU A 162 -18.21 -1.34 -14.84
C GLU A 162 -17.72 -2.66 -15.45
N LYS A 163 -16.80 -2.60 -16.42
CA LYS A 163 -16.19 -3.80 -17.00
C LYS A 163 -15.41 -4.58 -15.95
N TRP A 164 -14.67 -3.88 -15.10
CA TRP A 164 -13.98 -4.46 -13.96
C TRP A 164 -14.97 -5.10 -12.97
N GLU A 165 -16.03 -4.40 -12.58
CA GLU A 165 -17.05 -4.94 -11.68
C GLU A 165 -17.73 -6.19 -12.25
N ARG A 166 -18.09 -6.20 -13.54
CA ARG A 166 -18.65 -7.39 -14.21
C ARG A 166 -17.68 -8.57 -14.22
N LEU A 167 -16.38 -8.33 -14.30
CA LEU A 167 -15.37 -9.37 -14.17
C LEU A 167 -15.32 -9.90 -12.73
N MET A 168 -15.26 -8.99 -11.74
CA MET A 168 -15.19 -9.33 -10.32
C MET A 168 -16.43 -10.06 -9.80
N GLN A 169 -17.60 -9.73 -10.33
CA GLN A 169 -18.88 -10.40 -10.04
C GLN A 169 -18.86 -11.91 -10.29
N LYS A 170 -17.98 -12.40 -11.16
CA LYS A 170 -17.84 -13.85 -11.42
C LYS A 170 -17.23 -14.61 -10.25
N PHE A 171 -16.45 -13.92 -9.43
CA PHE A 171 -15.76 -14.50 -8.28
C PHE A 171 -16.52 -14.23 -6.98
N GLN A 172 -17.10 -13.04 -6.86
CA GLN A 172 -17.68 -12.53 -5.63
C GLN A 172 -19.04 -13.14 -5.28
N ARG A 173 -19.26 -13.31 -3.99
CA ARG A 173 -20.50 -13.81 -3.38
C ARG A 173 -20.86 -12.93 -2.21
N GLU A 174 -22.12 -12.52 -2.14
CA GLU A 174 -22.61 -11.73 -1.02
C GLU A 174 -22.63 -12.57 0.26
N ILE A 175 -22.24 -11.96 1.38
CA ILE A 175 -22.39 -12.56 2.69
C ILE A 175 -23.85 -12.40 3.12
N PRO A 176 -24.57 -13.49 3.46
CA PRO A 176 -25.92 -13.37 3.97
C PRO A 176 -25.94 -12.52 5.25
N ASP A 177 -26.69 -11.42 5.24
CA ASP A 177 -27.00 -10.67 6.45
C ASP A 177 -28.25 -11.29 7.11
N PRO A 178 -28.13 -11.98 8.25
CA PRO A 178 -29.27 -12.62 8.91
C PRO A 178 -30.35 -11.63 9.34
N GLN A 179 -30.01 -10.34 9.51
CA GLN A 179 -30.95 -9.30 9.91
C GLN A 179 -31.55 -8.55 8.70
N GLY A 180 -31.01 -8.77 7.49
CA GLY A 180 -31.46 -8.12 6.26
C GLY A 180 -31.35 -6.59 6.29
N LYS A 181 -30.43 -6.02 7.09
CA LYS A 181 -30.27 -4.57 7.25
C LYS A 181 -29.37 -3.97 6.17
N GLN A 182 -28.43 -4.74 5.65
CA GLN A 182 -27.49 -4.30 4.63
C GLN A 182 -27.81 -4.93 3.28
N THR A 183 -28.11 -4.10 2.27
CA THR A 183 -28.40 -4.54 0.90
C THR A 183 -27.20 -4.50 -0.03
N ASP A 184 -26.09 -3.89 0.41
CA ASP A 184 -24.87 -3.79 -0.39
C ASP A 184 -24.14 -5.13 -0.47
N LYS A 185 -23.47 -5.36 -1.61
CA LYS A 185 -22.63 -6.57 -1.84
C LYS A 185 -21.58 -6.73 -0.74
N TRP A 186 -20.77 -5.70 -0.54
CA TRP A 186 -19.80 -5.63 0.56
C TRP A 186 -20.54 -5.25 1.85
N LYS A 187 -20.30 -6.01 2.93
CA LYS A 187 -20.94 -5.75 4.22
C LYS A 187 -20.04 -4.90 5.10
N HIS A 188 -20.61 -3.86 5.67
CA HIS A 188 -19.98 -3.03 6.69
C HIS A 188 -19.83 -3.80 7.99
N THR A 189 -18.68 -3.62 8.61
CA THR A 189 -18.39 -4.14 9.95
C THR A 189 -18.50 -3.05 11.01
N GLN A 190 -18.60 -3.44 12.27
CA GLN A 190 -18.62 -2.52 13.40
C GLN A 190 -17.33 -2.67 14.19
N LEU A 191 -16.66 -1.55 14.45
CA LEU A 191 -15.53 -1.51 15.38
C LEU A 191 -16.04 -1.87 16.78
N CYS A 192 -15.56 -2.98 17.33
CA CYS A 192 -15.94 -3.43 18.67
C CYS A 192 -14.83 -3.24 19.71
N PHE A 193 -13.60 -2.99 19.29
CA PHE A 193 -12.44 -2.80 20.15
C PHE A 193 -11.40 -1.91 19.46
N ASP A 194 -10.85 -0.96 20.21
CA ASP A 194 -9.71 -0.15 19.81
C ASP A 194 -8.82 0.07 21.03
N LEU A 195 -7.60 -0.47 20.97
CA LEU A 195 -6.65 -0.41 22.09
C LEU A 195 -6.38 1.03 22.53
N SER A 196 -6.41 2.00 21.62
CA SER A 196 -6.14 3.41 21.95
C SER A 196 -7.20 4.05 22.86
N GLN A 197 -8.39 3.43 22.93
CA GLN A 197 -9.50 3.88 23.78
C GLN A 197 -9.38 3.38 25.23
N HIS A 198 -8.39 2.53 25.53
CA HIS A 198 -8.15 1.96 26.85
C HIS A 198 -6.79 2.45 27.37
N LYS A 199 -6.82 3.34 28.37
CA LYS A 199 -5.64 3.93 29.01
C LYS A 199 -5.34 3.27 30.35
#